data_AF-A0A6C0AET2-F1
#
_entry.id   AF-A0A6C0AET2-F1
#
_cell.length_a   1.000
_cell.length_b   1.000
_cell.length_c   1.000
_cell.angle_alpha   90.00
_cell.angle_beta   90.00
_cell.angle_gamma   90.00
#
_symmetry.space_group_name_H-M   'P 1'
#
loop_
_entity.id
_entity.type
_entity.pdbx_description
1 polymer ?
#
loop_
_entity_poly.entity_id
_entity_poly.type
_entity_poly.pdbx_seq_one_letter_code
_entity_poly.pdbx_strand_id
1 'polypeptide(L)'
;MISIKRLNTDKYSWLKNSNFYKNIDNFDEDIYLEYCSKYTKDIKKYLRVINLWGVTYFPKEFIDLFYKTKPLKEISELFESTQDLLYEFLMESLFADDIFYWAVKRNQLSFLKNLYDCGLEINCVLRINNLEIFNFLYEMGFKIDKYMMIAAFYKDIEILKYVHELFEKPHFGFYIDKNKIPSENFFYIKKFAAYNILKERYTRLRIRCGEMEKDVYLSGTFLKGETFFEEKVEKIGWYVFRNGKYVYT
;
A
#
# COMPACT_ATOMS: atom_id res chain seq x y z
N MET A 1 -4.12 36.15 24.57
CA MET A 1 -5.54 35.90 24.29
C MET A 1 -5.76 35.61 22.81
N ILE A 2 -5.78 34.33 22.43
CA ILE A 2 -6.33 33.92 21.12
C ILE A 2 -7.75 33.49 21.42
N SER A 3 -8.76 34.23 20.98
CA SER A 3 -10.08 33.63 20.88
C SER A 3 -10.00 32.54 19.82
N ILE A 4 -10.49 31.33 20.09
CA ILE A 4 -10.59 30.22 19.11
C ILE A 4 -11.18 30.70 17.76
N LYS A 5 -12.07 31.71 17.77
CA LYS A 5 -12.57 32.41 16.58
C LYS A 5 -11.48 32.91 15.61
N ARG A 6 -10.29 33.29 16.09
CA ARG A 6 -9.15 33.73 15.26
C ARG A 6 -8.46 32.57 14.52
N LEU A 7 -8.60 31.34 15.01
CA LEU A 7 -8.07 30.14 14.36
C LEU A 7 -8.97 29.65 13.21
N ASN A 8 -10.17 30.25 13.04
CA ASN A 8 -11.09 29.91 11.96
C ASN A 8 -10.74 30.51 10.59
N THR A 9 -9.58 31.17 10.46
CA THR A 9 -9.10 31.66 9.16
C THR A 9 -8.24 30.61 8.47
N ASP A 10 -8.22 30.61 7.14
CA ASP A 10 -7.35 29.74 6.32
C ASP A 10 -5.86 29.81 6.70
N LYS A 11 -5.42 30.98 7.19
CA LYS A 11 -4.04 31.21 7.63
C LYS A 11 -3.58 30.27 8.75
N TYR A 12 -4.50 29.81 9.60
CA TYR A 12 -4.23 28.99 10.78
C TYR A 12 -4.92 27.62 10.71
N SER A 13 -5.54 27.28 9.57
CA SER A 13 -6.31 26.05 9.40
C SER A 13 -5.50 24.79 9.66
N TRP A 14 -4.19 24.82 9.38
CA TRP A 14 -3.28 23.70 9.60
C TRP A 14 -3.14 23.28 11.09
N LEU A 15 -3.35 24.21 12.03
CA LEU A 15 -3.36 23.91 13.46
C LEU A 15 -4.58 23.10 13.89
N LYS A 16 -5.66 23.10 13.08
CA LYS A 16 -6.88 22.34 13.40
C LYS A 16 -6.70 20.84 13.33
N ASN A 17 -5.68 20.38 12.62
CA ASN A 17 -5.34 18.96 12.51
C ASN A 17 -4.57 18.45 13.73
N SER A 18 -4.18 19.34 14.65
CA SER A 18 -3.38 18.99 15.82
C SER A 18 -4.22 18.31 16.91
N ASN A 19 -3.58 17.44 17.69
CA ASN A 19 -4.25 16.80 18.82
C ASN A 19 -4.68 17.83 19.88
N PHE A 20 -3.87 18.88 20.06
CA PHE A 20 -4.20 19.98 20.96
C PHE A 20 -5.50 20.69 20.56
N TYR A 21 -5.66 21.07 19.28
CA TYR A 21 -6.85 21.79 18.83
C TYR A 21 -8.14 20.99 19.04
N LYS A 22 -8.08 19.65 18.88
CA LYS A 22 -9.24 18.77 19.11
C LYS A 22 -9.72 18.74 20.56
N ASN A 23 -8.87 19.12 21.50
CA ASN A 23 -9.16 19.10 22.95
C ASN A 23 -9.25 20.52 23.54
N ILE A 24 -9.26 21.56 22.70
CA ILE A 24 -9.13 22.96 23.17
C ILE A 24 -10.35 23.45 23.97
N ASP A 25 -11.53 22.88 23.74
CA ASP A 25 -12.76 23.24 24.46
C ASP A 25 -12.83 22.64 25.88
N ASN A 26 -11.86 21.80 26.27
CA ASN A 26 -11.79 21.17 27.59
C ASN A 26 -11.03 22.02 28.62
N PHE A 27 -10.62 23.23 28.28
CA PHE A 27 -9.87 24.11 29.18
C PHE A 27 -10.76 25.24 29.68
N ASP A 28 -10.97 25.28 31.00
CA ASP A 28 -11.79 26.32 31.66
C ASP A 28 -11.04 27.67 31.83
N GLU A 29 -9.73 27.70 31.56
CA GLU A 29 -8.86 28.86 31.73
C GLU A 29 -8.28 29.39 30.41
N ASP A 30 -7.98 30.68 30.37
CA ASP A 30 -7.32 31.33 29.23
C ASP A 30 -5.87 30.84 29.06
N ILE A 31 -5.62 29.97 28.07
CA ILE A 31 -4.26 29.48 27.78
C ILE A 31 -3.55 30.41 26.79
N TYR A 32 -2.35 30.85 27.16
CA TYR A 32 -1.44 31.57 26.27
C TYR A 32 -0.52 30.59 25.53
N LEU A 33 -0.85 30.33 24.26
CA LEU A 33 -0.06 29.43 23.40
C LEU A 33 0.64 30.20 22.29
N GLU A 34 1.88 29.78 22.00
CA GLU A 34 2.56 30.20 20.78
C GLU A 34 1.88 29.58 19.56
N TYR A 35 1.72 30.35 18.50
CA TYR A 35 1.09 29.92 17.25
C TYR A 35 1.67 30.69 16.07
N CYS A 36 1.57 30.13 14.87
CA CYS A 36 1.97 30.81 13.65
C CYS A 36 1.07 30.49 12.46
N SER A 37 1.11 31.42 11.51
CA SER A 37 0.52 31.28 10.18
C SER A 37 1.20 30.16 9.40
N LYS A 38 0.48 29.49 8.49
CA LYS A 38 1.14 28.63 7.48
C LYS A 38 2.16 29.40 6.64
N TYR A 39 1.88 30.67 6.34
CA TYR A 39 2.80 31.57 5.63
C TYR A 39 3.97 32.14 6.44
N THR A 40 4.20 31.73 7.69
CA THR A 40 5.33 32.28 8.47
C THR A 40 6.66 31.93 7.78
N LYS A 41 7.62 32.85 7.81
CA LYS A 41 8.97 32.65 7.26
C LYS A 41 10.01 32.32 8.33
N ASP A 42 9.62 32.43 9.59
CA ASP A 42 10.44 32.05 10.74
C ASP A 42 10.30 30.54 10.99
N ILE A 43 11.31 29.78 10.55
CA ILE A 43 11.35 28.33 10.72
C ILE A 43 11.48 27.91 12.18
N LYS A 44 12.15 28.70 13.03
CA LYS A 44 12.29 28.41 14.47
C LYS A 44 10.93 28.48 15.15
N LYS A 45 10.17 29.54 14.83
CA LYS A 45 8.80 29.67 15.30
C LYS A 45 7.93 28.51 14.82
N TYR A 46 8.11 28.07 13.58
CA TYR A 46 7.39 26.94 13.02
C TYR A 46 7.61 25.65 13.81
N LEU A 47 8.88 25.30 14.06
CA LEU A 47 9.27 24.09 14.78
C LEU A 47 8.70 24.06 16.20
N ARG A 48 8.80 25.18 16.94
CA ARG A 48 8.21 25.30 18.28
C ARG A 48 6.69 25.08 18.27
N VAL A 49 6.00 25.68 17.30
CA VAL A 49 4.53 25.58 17.19
C VAL A 49 4.11 24.16 16.81
N ILE A 50 4.77 23.50 15.86
CA ILE A 50 4.43 22.12 15.49
C ILE A 50 4.48 21.20 16.71
N ASN A 51 5.58 21.28 17.47
CA ASN A 51 5.78 20.42 18.63
C ASN A 51 4.74 20.71 19.72
N LEU A 52 4.57 21.99 20.06
CA LEU A 52 3.59 22.44 21.07
C LEU A 52 2.18 21.97 20.75
N TRP A 53 1.78 22.05 19.48
CA TRP A 53 0.43 21.70 19.06
C TRP A 53 0.25 20.20 18.80
N GLY A 54 1.33 19.42 18.71
CA GLY A 54 1.30 18.01 18.32
C GLY A 54 0.74 17.84 16.90
N VAL A 55 1.25 18.63 15.95
CA VAL A 55 0.80 18.58 14.55
C VAL A 55 1.50 17.42 13.84
N THR A 56 0.70 16.54 13.22
CA THR A 56 1.18 15.40 12.43
C THR A 56 0.97 15.57 10.93
N TYR A 57 0.31 16.64 10.50
CA TYR A 57 0.06 16.99 9.11
C TYR A 57 0.53 18.43 8.84
N PHE A 58 1.64 18.59 8.14
CA PHE A 58 2.27 19.89 7.94
C PHE A 58 1.68 20.62 6.72
N PRO A 59 1.52 21.94 6.74
CA PRO A 59 1.11 22.64 5.53
C PRO A 59 2.28 22.71 4.54
N LYS A 60 1.97 22.80 3.25
CA LYS A 60 2.96 22.87 2.17
C LYS A 60 4.02 23.94 2.39
N GLU A 61 3.62 25.10 2.90
CA GLU A 61 4.53 26.20 3.18
C GLU A 61 5.60 25.85 4.22
N PHE A 62 5.28 24.97 5.19
CA PHE A 62 6.26 24.44 6.12
C PHE A 62 7.22 23.50 5.41
N ILE A 63 6.72 22.52 4.66
CA ILE A 63 7.53 21.54 3.93
C ILE A 63 8.52 22.26 3.01
N ASP A 64 8.02 23.21 2.22
CA ASP A 64 8.82 24.02 1.31
C ASP A 64 9.90 24.81 2.07
N LEU A 65 9.52 25.48 3.18
CA LEU A 65 10.46 26.26 3.98
C LEU A 65 11.51 25.36 4.64
N PHE A 66 11.09 24.25 5.23
CA PHE A 66 11.90 23.29 5.96
C PHE A 66 13.00 22.69 5.09
N TYR A 67 12.64 22.14 3.92
CA TYR A 67 13.62 21.55 3.00
C TYR A 67 14.47 22.60 2.30
N LYS A 68 13.98 23.83 2.15
CA LYS A 68 14.77 24.96 1.64
C LYS A 68 15.82 25.43 2.64
N THR A 69 15.46 25.57 3.92
CA THR A 69 16.36 26.12 4.94
C THR A 69 17.24 25.06 5.59
N LYS A 70 16.83 23.78 5.58
CA LYS A 70 17.50 22.66 6.24
C LYS A 70 17.99 23.02 7.65
N PRO A 71 17.09 23.36 8.59
CA PRO A 71 17.43 24.00 9.86
C PRO A 71 18.01 22.99 10.88
N LEU A 72 19.05 22.26 10.48
CA LEU A 72 19.59 21.11 11.23
C LEU A 72 20.05 21.50 12.64
N LYS A 73 20.71 22.67 12.77
CA LYS A 73 21.17 23.18 14.06
C LYS A 73 19.99 23.40 15.01
N GLU A 74 18.96 24.11 14.54
CA GLU A 74 17.76 24.38 15.32
C GLU A 74 17.04 23.10 15.75
N ILE A 75 16.93 22.11 14.85
CA ILE A 75 16.28 20.84 15.18
C ILE A 75 17.12 20.05 16.20
N SER A 76 18.44 20.03 16.06
CA SER A 76 19.33 19.36 17.02
C SER A 76 19.21 19.97 18.42
N GLU A 77 19.25 21.29 18.53
CA GLU A 77 19.07 22.00 19.82
C GLU A 77 17.70 21.70 20.45
N LEU A 78 16.64 21.65 19.63
CA LEU A 78 15.30 21.30 20.09
C LEU A 78 15.20 19.82 20.52
N PHE A 79 15.82 18.90 19.78
CA PHE A 79 15.86 17.48 20.14
C PHE A 79 16.64 17.26 21.45
N GLU A 80 17.82 17.87 21.59
CA GLU A 80 18.63 17.74 22.82
C GLU A 80 17.88 18.22 24.05
N SER A 81 17.16 19.34 23.92
CA SER A 81 16.41 19.95 25.03
C SER A 81 15.08 19.26 25.36
N THR A 82 14.41 18.64 24.38
CA THR A 82 13.06 18.06 24.57
C THR A 82 13.03 16.53 24.56
N GLN A 83 14.01 15.89 23.92
CA GLN A 83 14.03 14.47 23.59
C GLN A 83 12.79 14.02 22.78
N ASP A 84 12.15 14.94 22.05
CA ASP A 84 10.93 14.65 21.30
C ASP A 84 11.24 13.94 19.97
N LEU A 85 10.57 12.81 19.74
CA LEU A 85 10.75 11.98 18.54
C LEU A 85 10.34 12.71 17.25
N LEU A 86 9.52 13.77 17.33
CA LEU A 86 9.24 14.63 16.19
C LEU A 86 10.53 15.21 15.61
N TYR A 87 11.44 15.68 16.46
CA TYR A 87 12.67 16.30 15.99
C TYR A 87 13.65 15.28 15.44
N GLU A 88 13.73 14.09 16.04
CA GLU A 88 14.46 12.95 15.47
C GLU A 88 13.93 12.62 14.07
N PHE A 89 12.61 12.48 13.94
CA PHE A 89 11.93 12.25 12.66
C PHE A 89 12.27 13.32 11.62
N LEU A 90 12.19 14.60 12.00
CA LEU A 90 12.48 15.72 11.10
C LEU A 90 13.96 15.73 10.69
N MET A 91 14.90 15.44 11.59
CA MET A 91 16.33 15.35 11.27
C MET A 91 16.59 14.22 10.27
N GLU A 92 16.08 13.01 10.54
CA GLU A 92 16.25 11.88 9.63
C GLU A 92 15.72 12.18 8.22
N SER A 93 14.58 12.88 8.15
CA SER A 93 13.96 13.29 6.89
C SER A 93 14.87 14.22 6.05
N LEU A 94 15.72 15.04 6.70
CA LEU A 94 16.67 15.93 6.01
C LEU A 94 17.87 15.17 5.41
N PHE A 95 18.19 14.00 5.96
CA PHE A 95 19.27 13.13 5.48
C PHE A 95 18.79 12.08 4.48
N ALA A 96 17.49 12.01 4.20
CA ALA A 96 16.95 11.10 3.22
C ALA A 96 17.36 11.52 1.80
N ASP A 97 18.00 10.62 1.06
CA ASP A 97 18.29 10.81 -0.37
C ASP A 97 16.99 10.94 -1.18
N ASP A 98 15.98 10.14 -0.82
CA ASP A 98 14.62 10.18 -1.35
C ASP A 98 13.63 10.18 -0.18
N ILE A 99 12.94 11.31 -0.02
CA ILE A 99 12.02 11.52 1.10
C ILE A 99 10.79 10.61 1.05
N PHE A 100 10.32 10.25 -0.14
CA PHE A 100 9.19 9.34 -0.31
C PHE A 100 9.57 7.92 0.05
N TYR A 101 10.73 7.46 -0.43
CA TYR A 101 11.28 6.17 -0.04
C TYR A 101 11.47 6.08 1.48
N TRP A 102 12.02 7.14 2.10
CA TRP A 102 12.17 7.20 3.54
C TRP A 102 10.84 7.12 4.28
N ALA A 103 9.83 7.89 3.87
CA ALA A 103 8.50 7.89 4.47
C ALA A 103 7.83 6.50 4.40
N VAL A 104 7.94 5.83 3.24
CA VAL A 104 7.43 4.47 3.05
C VAL A 104 8.17 3.47 3.92
N LYS A 105 9.50 3.53 3.96
CA LYS A 105 10.33 2.64 4.79
C LYS A 105 10.04 2.78 6.29
N ARG A 106 9.73 4.01 6.74
CA ARG A 106 9.36 4.32 8.13
C ARG A 106 7.88 4.04 8.44
N ASN A 107 7.11 3.56 7.47
CA ASN A 107 5.66 3.34 7.58
C ASN A 107 4.87 4.61 7.97
N GLN A 108 5.21 5.74 7.37
CA GLN A 108 4.69 7.07 7.73
C GLN A 108 3.64 7.54 6.73
N LEU A 109 2.50 6.84 6.68
CA LEU A 109 1.43 7.13 5.70
C LEU A 109 0.93 8.58 5.76
N SER A 110 0.72 9.13 6.96
CA SER A 110 0.24 10.51 7.11
C SER A 110 1.21 11.52 6.52
N PHE A 111 2.51 11.32 6.74
CA PHE A 111 3.56 12.16 6.17
C PHE A 111 3.70 11.94 4.65
N LEU A 112 3.57 10.70 4.19
CA LEU A 112 3.55 10.39 2.76
C LEU A 112 2.41 11.11 2.02
N LYS A 113 1.19 11.07 2.58
CA LYS A 113 0.04 11.84 2.08
C LYS A 113 0.33 13.34 2.08
N ASN A 114 0.95 13.82 3.16
CA ASN A 114 1.35 15.22 3.29
C ASN A 114 2.29 15.68 2.17
N LEU A 115 3.33 14.89 1.88
CA LEU A 115 4.28 15.18 0.79
C LEU A 115 3.60 15.18 -0.58
N TYR A 116 2.70 14.21 -0.82
CA TYR A 116 1.94 14.13 -2.07
C TYR A 116 1.04 15.36 -2.27
N ASP A 117 0.28 15.76 -1.25
CA ASP A 117 -0.57 16.95 -1.28
C ASP A 117 0.24 18.25 -1.50
N CYS A 118 1.51 18.26 -1.10
CA CYS A 118 2.41 19.37 -1.38
C CYS A 118 2.82 19.44 -2.87
N GLY A 119 2.50 18.44 -3.68
CA GLY A 119 2.84 18.35 -5.09
C GLY A 119 4.29 17.94 -5.33
N LEU A 120 4.92 17.26 -4.37
CA LEU A 120 6.24 16.67 -4.56
C LEU A 120 6.11 15.44 -5.48
N GLU A 121 6.95 15.38 -6.52
CA GLU A 121 6.94 14.25 -7.45
C GLU A 121 7.50 12.99 -6.79
N ILE A 122 6.72 11.92 -6.81
CA ILE A 122 7.14 10.61 -6.32
C ILE A 122 7.87 9.88 -7.46
N ASN A 123 9.17 9.64 -7.28
CA ASN A 123 10.03 8.95 -8.25
C ASN A 123 10.68 7.68 -7.67
N CYS A 124 10.02 7.00 -6.73
CA CYS A 124 10.61 5.87 -6.03
C CYS A 124 10.10 4.50 -6.50
N VAL A 125 11.04 3.55 -6.67
CA VAL A 125 10.77 2.11 -6.78
C VAL A 125 10.77 1.55 -5.37
N LEU A 126 9.60 1.17 -4.86
CA LEU A 126 9.42 0.87 -3.44
C LEU A 126 9.22 -0.62 -3.18
N ARG A 127 9.84 -1.12 -2.10
CA ARG A 127 9.35 -2.32 -1.43
C ARG A 127 8.34 -1.88 -0.38
N ILE A 128 7.05 -2.11 -0.64
CA ILE A 128 5.97 -1.79 0.31
C ILE A 128 5.66 -3.01 1.15
N ASN A 129 5.56 -2.80 2.46
CA ASN A 129 5.18 -3.80 3.45
C ASN A 129 3.95 -3.39 4.27
N ASN A 130 3.24 -2.34 3.87
CA ASN A 130 2.04 -1.84 4.51
C ASN A 130 0.92 -1.67 3.47
N LEU A 131 -0.22 -2.32 3.68
CA LEU A 131 -1.36 -2.32 2.75
C LEU A 131 -1.95 -0.92 2.54
N GLU A 132 -2.03 -0.10 3.57
CA GLU A 132 -2.59 1.25 3.44
C GLU A 132 -1.70 2.16 2.58
N ILE A 133 -0.38 2.06 2.75
CA ILE A 133 0.59 2.74 1.87
C ILE A 133 0.49 2.22 0.44
N PHE A 134 0.32 0.91 0.27
CA PHE A 134 0.12 0.30 -1.04
C PHE A 134 -1.13 0.86 -1.73
N ASN A 135 -2.28 0.83 -1.04
CA ASN A 135 -3.56 1.31 -1.55
C ASN A 135 -3.47 2.79 -1.91
N PHE A 136 -2.90 3.60 -1.02
CA PHE A 136 -2.70 5.02 -1.27
C PHE A 136 -1.90 5.26 -2.56
N LEU A 137 -0.76 4.57 -2.73
CA LEU A 137 0.06 4.75 -3.93
C LEU A 137 -0.64 4.23 -5.19
N TYR A 138 -1.38 3.11 -5.10
CA TYR A 138 -2.17 2.61 -6.21
C TYR A 138 -3.25 3.60 -6.66
N GLU A 139 -4.03 4.13 -5.72
CA GLU A 139 -5.11 5.09 -5.97
C GLU A 139 -4.60 6.39 -6.60
N MET A 140 -3.39 6.82 -6.23
CA MET A 140 -2.74 7.99 -6.82
C MET A 140 -2.14 7.72 -8.22
N GLY A 141 -2.32 6.51 -8.77
CA GLY A 141 -1.90 6.15 -10.12
C GLY A 141 -0.43 5.75 -10.25
N PHE A 142 0.25 5.45 -9.14
CA PHE A 142 1.64 5.00 -9.20
C PHE A 142 1.74 3.65 -9.90
N LYS A 143 2.69 3.54 -10.83
CA LYS A 143 2.97 2.29 -11.53
C LYS A 143 3.56 1.30 -10.55
N ILE A 144 2.75 0.33 -10.15
CA ILE A 144 3.18 -0.78 -9.32
C ILE A 144 3.91 -1.77 -10.22
N ASP A 145 5.22 -1.87 -10.04
CA ASP A 145 6.03 -2.81 -10.80
C ASP A 145 6.01 -4.22 -10.20
N LYS A 146 6.56 -5.18 -10.94
CA LYS A 146 6.65 -6.57 -10.53
C LYS A 146 7.44 -6.76 -9.23
N TYR A 147 8.43 -5.91 -8.95
CA TYR A 147 9.29 -6.01 -7.75
C TYR A 147 8.57 -5.54 -6.49
N MET A 148 7.74 -4.50 -6.62
CA MET A 148 6.85 -3.96 -5.60
C MET A 148 5.81 -5.00 -5.19
N MET A 149 5.27 -5.73 -6.17
CA MET A 149 4.41 -6.90 -5.91
C MET A 149 5.18 -8.01 -5.19
N ILE A 150 6.37 -8.40 -5.65
CA ILE A 150 7.16 -9.47 -4.99
C ILE A 150 7.47 -9.13 -3.52
N ALA A 151 7.72 -7.87 -3.18
CA ALA A 151 7.97 -7.44 -1.80
C ALA A 151 6.74 -7.62 -0.87
N ALA A 152 5.54 -7.32 -1.38
CA ALA A 152 4.29 -7.54 -0.66
C ALA A 152 4.04 -9.03 -0.35
N PHE A 153 4.35 -9.92 -1.30
CA PHE A 153 4.13 -11.37 -1.20
C PHE A 153 4.84 -12.05 -0.01
N TYR A 154 6.01 -11.54 0.40
CA TYR A 154 6.81 -12.18 1.44
C TYR A 154 6.41 -11.79 2.86
N LYS A 155 5.54 -10.78 3.04
CA LYS A 155 5.25 -10.22 4.37
C LYS A 155 3.77 -10.14 4.73
N ASP A 156 2.86 -10.02 3.75
CA ASP A 156 1.45 -9.76 4.05
C ASP A 156 0.50 -10.42 3.03
N ILE A 157 -0.36 -11.34 3.51
CA ILE A 157 -1.33 -12.05 2.68
C ILE A 157 -2.48 -11.15 2.21
N GLU A 158 -2.77 -10.06 2.91
CA GLU A 158 -3.84 -9.13 2.52
C GLU A 158 -3.43 -8.32 1.30
N ILE A 159 -2.19 -7.85 1.24
CA ILE A 159 -1.64 -7.19 0.05
C ILE A 159 -1.63 -8.16 -1.14
N LEU A 160 -1.31 -9.43 -0.90
CA LEU A 160 -1.37 -10.46 -1.94
C LEU A 160 -2.79 -10.63 -2.52
N LYS A 161 -3.80 -10.73 -1.65
CA LYS A 161 -5.21 -10.83 -2.07
C LYS A 161 -5.63 -9.60 -2.87
N TYR A 162 -5.32 -8.41 -2.37
CA TYR A 162 -5.68 -7.15 -3.00
C TYR A 162 -5.03 -6.97 -4.38
N VAL A 163 -3.72 -7.21 -4.49
CA VAL A 163 -3.00 -7.21 -5.77
C VAL A 163 -3.62 -8.21 -6.75
N HIS A 164 -4.03 -9.39 -6.28
CA HIS A 164 -4.69 -10.37 -7.13
C HIS A 164 -6.02 -9.87 -7.70
N GLU A 165 -6.85 -9.27 -6.85
CA GLU A 165 -8.13 -8.66 -7.24
C GLU A 165 -7.93 -7.54 -8.26
N LEU A 166 -6.90 -6.70 -8.08
CA LEU A 166 -6.64 -5.56 -8.95
C LEU A 166 -6.19 -5.95 -10.37
N PHE A 167 -5.40 -7.01 -10.53
CA PHE A 167 -4.74 -7.28 -11.81
C PHE A 167 -5.39 -8.37 -12.67
N GLU A 168 -6.39 -9.14 -12.17
CA GLU A 168 -7.18 -10.23 -12.82
C GLU A 168 -6.38 -11.36 -13.53
N LYS A 169 -5.11 -11.11 -13.87
CA LYS A 169 -4.15 -11.97 -14.53
C LYS A 169 -2.89 -12.01 -13.68
N PRO A 170 -2.32 -13.19 -13.47
CA PRO A 170 -1.06 -13.29 -12.78
C PRO A 170 0.04 -12.76 -13.71
N HIS A 171 0.50 -11.53 -13.49
CA HIS A 171 1.81 -11.08 -14.00
C HIS A 171 3.00 -11.79 -13.31
N PHE A 172 2.71 -12.89 -12.60
CA PHE A 172 3.63 -13.67 -11.79
C PHE A 172 4.29 -14.77 -12.62
N GLY A 173 5.08 -14.34 -13.60
CA GLY A 173 6.09 -15.21 -14.19
C GLY A 173 7.31 -15.29 -13.26
N PHE A 174 7.34 -16.31 -12.41
CA PHE A 174 8.55 -16.91 -11.80
C PHE A 174 9.34 -16.07 -10.78
N TYR A 175 10.06 -16.78 -9.89
CA TYR A 175 10.90 -16.34 -8.76
C TYR A 175 10.21 -16.18 -7.40
N ILE A 176 9.46 -17.22 -7.00
CA ILE A 176 9.12 -17.42 -5.59
C ILE A 176 10.04 -18.51 -5.04
N ASP A 177 10.92 -18.14 -4.12
CA ASP A 177 11.65 -19.11 -3.32
C ASP A 177 10.68 -19.68 -2.29
N LYS A 178 10.23 -20.91 -2.53
CA LYS A 178 9.28 -21.62 -1.64
C LYS A 178 9.77 -21.66 -0.19
N ASN A 179 11.09 -21.59 0.04
CA ASN A 179 11.66 -21.68 1.38
C ASN A 179 11.57 -20.37 2.17
N LYS A 180 11.18 -19.25 1.54
CA LYS A 180 11.04 -17.93 2.17
C LYS A 180 9.59 -17.53 2.43
N ILE A 181 8.64 -18.40 2.12
CA ILE A 181 7.20 -18.13 2.31
C ILE A 181 6.81 -18.61 3.72
N PRO A 182 6.11 -17.80 4.52
CA PRO A 182 5.46 -18.30 5.74
C PRO A 182 4.54 -19.48 5.44
N SER A 183 4.58 -20.54 6.25
CA SER A 183 3.81 -21.78 6.06
C SER A 183 2.30 -21.54 5.89
N GLU A 184 1.76 -20.56 6.60
CA GLU A 184 0.38 -20.08 6.54
C GLU A 184 -0.04 -19.54 5.16
N ASN A 185 0.90 -18.96 4.41
CA ASN A 185 0.63 -18.39 3.08
C ASN A 185 0.71 -19.45 1.96
N PHE A 186 1.26 -20.63 2.23
CA PHE A 186 1.35 -21.71 1.25
C PHE A 186 -0.01 -22.20 0.78
N PHE A 187 -1.04 -22.18 1.62
CA PHE A 187 -2.38 -22.64 1.22
C PHE A 187 -2.93 -21.79 0.08
N TYR A 188 -2.82 -20.46 0.20
CA TYR A 188 -3.26 -19.53 -0.83
C TYR A 188 -2.42 -19.67 -2.11
N ILE A 189 -1.11 -19.82 -1.96
CA ILE A 189 -0.19 -20.01 -3.10
C ILE A 189 -0.41 -21.35 -3.80
N LYS A 190 -0.73 -22.43 -3.07
CA LYS A 190 -1.11 -23.73 -3.64
C LYS A 190 -2.43 -23.64 -4.39
N LYS A 191 -3.44 -22.97 -3.83
CA LYS A 191 -4.73 -22.72 -4.48
C LYS A 191 -4.54 -21.89 -5.76
N PHE A 192 -3.65 -20.91 -5.73
CA PHE A 192 -3.28 -20.07 -6.86
C PHE A 192 -2.49 -20.83 -7.94
N ALA A 193 -1.50 -21.64 -7.56
CA ALA A 193 -0.77 -22.51 -8.47
C ALA A 193 -1.71 -23.53 -9.14
N ALA A 194 -2.64 -24.11 -8.39
CA ALA A 194 -3.68 -24.97 -8.92
C ALA A 194 -4.61 -24.24 -9.89
N TYR A 195 -5.03 -23.01 -9.59
CA TYR A 195 -5.82 -22.17 -10.50
C TYR A 195 -5.11 -21.87 -11.82
N ASN A 196 -3.81 -21.56 -11.80
CA ASN A 196 -3.03 -21.32 -13.01
C ASN A 196 -2.78 -22.60 -13.82
N ILE A 197 -2.51 -23.72 -13.15
CA ILE A 197 -2.41 -25.04 -13.80
C ILE A 197 -3.74 -25.42 -14.45
N LEU A 198 -4.87 -25.13 -13.81
CA LEU A 198 -6.20 -25.38 -14.38
C LEU A 198 -6.48 -24.45 -15.57
N LYS A 199 -6.13 -23.17 -15.48
CA LYS A 199 -6.33 -22.16 -16.54
C LYS A 199 -5.47 -22.42 -17.78
N GLU A 200 -4.22 -22.86 -17.62
CA GLU A 200 -3.34 -23.24 -18.73
C GLU A 200 -3.70 -24.60 -19.35
N ARG A 201 -4.42 -25.47 -18.63
CA ARG A 201 -4.80 -26.82 -19.10
C ARG A 201 -6.16 -26.90 -19.81
N TYR A 202 -6.95 -25.82 -19.86
CA TYR A 202 -8.08 -25.76 -20.77
C TYR A 202 -7.57 -25.64 -22.21
N THR A 203 -7.30 -26.78 -22.82
CA THR A 203 -7.09 -26.86 -24.27
C THR A 203 -8.48 -26.81 -24.89
N ARG A 204 -8.79 -25.76 -25.66
CA ARG A 204 -10.03 -25.68 -26.44
C ARG A 204 -9.97 -26.80 -27.48
N LEU A 205 -10.66 -27.91 -27.21
CA LEU A 205 -10.77 -29.02 -28.16
C LEU A 205 -12.02 -28.78 -28.99
N ARG A 206 -11.79 -28.54 -30.28
CA ARG A 206 -12.85 -28.46 -31.28
C ARG A 206 -13.15 -29.88 -31.74
N ILE A 207 -14.26 -30.43 -31.29
CA ILE A 207 -14.67 -31.79 -31.67
C ILE A 207 -15.69 -31.64 -32.79
N ARG A 208 -15.37 -32.21 -33.96
CA ARG A 208 -16.25 -32.27 -35.12
C ARG A 208 -16.83 -33.68 -35.21
N CYS A 209 -18.16 -33.78 -35.13
CA CYS A 209 -18.86 -35.05 -35.27
C CYS A 209 -19.94 -34.87 -36.34
N GLY A 210 -19.66 -35.33 -37.57
CA GLY A 210 -20.48 -35.03 -38.73
C GLY A 210 -20.45 -33.54 -39.11
N GLU A 211 -21.61 -32.94 -39.40
CA GLU A 211 -21.75 -31.52 -39.74
C GLU A 211 -21.79 -30.59 -38.51
N MET A 212 -21.86 -31.12 -37.30
CA MET A 212 -21.84 -30.31 -36.08
C MET A 212 -20.42 -30.09 -35.56
N GLU A 213 -20.13 -28.82 -35.28
CA GLU A 213 -18.91 -28.36 -34.61
C GLU A 213 -19.31 -27.79 -33.24
N LYS A 214 -18.76 -28.33 -32.15
CA LYS A 214 -18.94 -27.78 -30.80
C LYS A 214 -17.59 -27.61 -30.11
N ASP A 215 -17.46 -26.50 -29.41
CA ASP A 215 -16.35 -26.27 -28.49
C ASP A 215 -16.62 -27.03 -27.18
N VAL A 216 -15.69 -27.88 -26.77
CA VAL A 216 -15.75 -28.59 -25.48
C VAL A 216 -14.53 -28.22 -24.65
N TYR A 217 -14.75 -27.90 -23.37
CA TYR A 217 -13.70 -27.55 -22.40
C TYR A 217 -13.52 -28.74 -21.45
N LEU A 218 -12.38 -29.42 -21.53
CA LEU A 218 -12.05 -30.54 -20.65
C LEU A 218 -11.13 -30.08 -19.52
N SER A 219 -11.42 -30.51 -18.29
CA SER A 219 -10.50 -30.39 -17.15
C SER A 219 -10.09 -31.78 -16.65
N GLY A 220 -8.79 -32.02 -16.46
CA GLY A 220 -8.30 -33.28 -15.87
C GLY A 220 -6.89 -33.17 -15.27
N THR A 221 -6.68 -33.85 -14.15
CA THR A 221 -5.38 -34.00 -13.48
C THR A 221 -4.72 -35.32 -13.88
N PHE A 222 -3.57 -35.26 -14.55
CA PHE A 222 -2.68 -36.42 -14.67
C PHE A 222 -1.76 -36.47 -13.44
N LEU A 223 -2.05 -37.35 -12.50
CA LEU A 223 -1.05 -37.88 -11.57
C LEU A 223 -0.57 -39.21 -12.16
N LYS A 224 0.75 -39.34 -12.30
CA LYS A 224 1.39 -40.53 -12.86
C LYS A 224 1.15 -41.70 -11.88
N GLY A 225 0.14 -42.53 -12.15
CA GLY A 225 -0.06 -43.79 -11.43
C GLY A 225 -1.51 -44.25 -11.28
N GLU A 226 -2.49 -43.37 -11.12
CA GLU A 226 -3.89 -43.77 -10.87
C GLU A 226 -4.87 -42.78 -11.50
N THR A 227 -5.81 -43.27 -12.31
CA THR A 227 -6.86 -42.48 -12.96
C THR A 227 -8.10 -42.46 -12.09
N PHE A 228 -8.47 -41.29 -11.58
CA PHE A 228 -9.84 -40.96 -11.18
C PHE A 228 -10.28 -39.70 -11.91
N PHE A 229 -11.38 -39.80 -12.66
CA PHE A 229 -12.13 -38.68 -13.20
C PHE A 229 -13.41 -38.57 -12.39
N GLU A 230 -13.59 -37.48 -11.66
CA GLU A 230 -14.92 -37.05 -11.21
C GLU A 230 -15.27 -35.78 -11.97
N GLU A 231 -16.23 -35.89 -12.87
CA GLU A 231 -16.83 -34.76 -13.55
C GLU A 231 -18.21 -34.51 -12.95
N LYS A 232 -18.43 -33.31 -12.40
CA LYS A 232 -19.77 -32.81 -12.08
C LYS A 232 -20.09 -31.73 -13.12
N VAL A 233 -20.52 -32.16 -14.31
CA VAL A 233 -21.13 -31.28 -15.31
C VAL A 233 -22.63 -31.56 -15.29
N GLU A 234 -23.40 -30.53 -14.93
CA GLU A 234 -24.85 -30.60 -14.96
C GLU A 234 -25.35 -30.95 -16.36
N LYS A 235 -26.01 -32.11 -16.45
CA LYS A 235 -26.75 -32.63 -17.61
C LYS A 235 -25.93 -32.77 -18.89
N ILE A 236 -25.37 -33.96 -19.12
CA ILE A 236 -25.58 -34.85 -20.29
C ILE A 236 -24.56 -36.00 -20.20
N GLY A 237 -25.01 -37.17 -19.71
CA GLY A 237 -24.43 -38.50 -19.94
C GLY A 237 -23.02 -38.81 -19.41
N TRP A 238 -22.80 -40.08 -19.06
CA TRP A 238 -21.48 -40.56 -18.67
C TRP A 238 -20.72 -41.02 -19.92
N TYR A 239 -19.44 -40.66 -20.06
CA TYR A 239 -18.58 -41.22 -21.10
C TYR A 239 -17.40 -41.94 -20.45
N VAL A 240 -17.11 -43.15 -20.92
CA VAL A 240 -15.95 -43.93 -20.49
C VAL A 240 -14.93 -43.98 -21.63
N PHE A 241 -13.67 -43.66 -21.33
CA PHE A 241 -12.57 -43.76 -22.30
C PHE A 241 -12.02 -45.19 -22.31
N ARG A 242 -12.21 -45.90 -23.44
CA ARG A 242 -11.64 -47.25 -23.66
C ARG A 242 -10.94 -47.31 -25.01
N ASN A 243 -9.73 -47.86 -25.04
CA ASN A 243 -8.95 -48.12 -26.26
C ASN A 243 -8.83 -46.91 -27.21
N GLY A 244 -8.59 -45.72 -26.64
CA GLY A 244 -8.36 -44.50 -27.43
C GLY A 244 -9.62 -43.84 -28.00
N LYS A 245 -10.83 -44.25 -27.58
CA LYS A 245 -12.10 -43.62 -27.96
C LYS A 245 -12.99 -43.39 -26.74
N TYR A 246 -13.73 -42.28 -26.74
CA TYR A 246 -14.81 -42.03 -25.76
C TYR A 246 -16.06 -42.78 -26.20
N VAL A 247 -16.62 -43.58 -25.29
CA VAL A 247 -17.86 -44.34 -25.52
C VAL A 247 -18.92 -43.82 -24.55
N TYR A 248 -20.11 -43.49 -25.05
CA TYR A 248 -21.26 -43.11 -24.22
C TYR A 248 -21.73 -44.30 -23.39
N THR A 249 -21.97 -44.09 -22.10
CA THR A 249 -22.56 -45.06 -21.17
C THR A 249 -23.85 -44.51 -20.60
#